data_AF-A0A414SKA8-F1
#
_entry.id   AF-A0A414SKA8-F1
#
_cell.length_a   1.000
_cell.length_b   1.000
_cell.length_c   1.000
_cell.angle_alpha   90.00
_cell.angle_beta   90.00
_cell.angle_gamma   90.00
#
_symmetry.space_group_name_H-M   'P 1'
#
loop_
_entity.id
_entity.type
_entity.pdbx_description
1 polymer ?
#
loop_
_entity_poly.entity_id
_entity_poly.type
_entity_poly.pdbx_seq_one_letter_code
_entity_poly.pdbx_strand_id
1 'polypeptide(L)'
;MYEKISDEIIRLEKVKKLKQKILSEINVSLNRYRNMIFKNPNDKSCEFFIKQSFVLLKLKEYIEYKYSFMDYQYRNIDRDIIIYTISDKDLNIWSQEDYSFVTRFLVESERIDYDVSQLLNDKYFGYSFTDISESILYDKKQNKTA
;
A
#
# COMPACT_ATOMS: atom_id res chain seq x y z
N MET A 1 15.59 -6.92 5.68
CA MET A 1 15.83 -8.36 5.92
C MET A 1 16.45 -8.92 4.65
N TYR A 2 17.43 -9.82 4.75
CA TYR A 2 18.00 -10.45 3.56
C TYR A 2 17.00 -11.47 3.01
N GLU A 3 16.61 -11.33 1.75
CA GLU A 3 15.82 -12.30 1.00
C GLU A 3 16.72 -12.96 -0.06
N LYS A 4 16.30 -14.12 -0.58
CA LYS A 4 17.03 -14.81 -1.65
C LYS A 4 16.50 -14.38 -3.02
N ILE A 5 17.40 -14.21 -3.99
CA ILE A 5 17.00 -13.91 -5.37
C ILE A 5 16.25 -15.11 -5.97
N SER A 6 16.67 -16.33 -5.60
CA SER A 6 16.00 -17.58 -5.99
C SER A 6 14.53 -17.64 -5.53
N ASP A 7 14.15 -16.90 -4.49
CA ASP A 7 12.77 -16.81 -3.97
C ASP A 7 11.98 -15.62 -4.58
N GLU A 8 12.52 -14.90 -5.57
CA GLU A 8 11.87 -13.72 -6.16
C GLU A 8 10.48 -14.04 -6.75
N ILE A 9 10.28 -15.24 -7.28
CA ILE A 9 8.97 -15.69 -7.80
C ILE A 9 7.93 -15.71 -6.67
N ILE A 10 8.30 -16.20 -5.48
CA ILE A 10 7.41 -16.26 -4.31
C ILE A 10 7.00 -14.84 -3.90
N ARG A 11 7.97 -13.92 -3.89
CA ARG A 11 7.71 -12.51 -3.60
C ARG A 11 6.79 -11.87 -4.64
N LEU A 12 7.03 -12.11 -5.92
CA LEU A 12 6.19 -11.60 -7.02
C LEU A 12 4.74 -12.06 -6.87
N GLU A 13 4.51 -13.32 -6.50
CA GLU A 13 3.16 -13.83 -6.25
C GLU A 13 2.49 -13.14 -5.05
N LYS A 14 3.25 -12.91 -3.96
CA LYS A 14 2.76 -12.18 -2.79
C LYS A 14 2.39 -10.74 -3.16
N VAL A 15 3.28 -10.02 -3.84
CA VAL A 15 3.04 -8.65 -4.31
C VAL A 15 1.82 -8.60 -5.25
N LYS A 16 1.68 -9.57 -6.16
CA LYS A 16 0.52 -9.64 -7.06
C LYS A 16 -0.80 -9.75 -6.29
N LYS A 17 -0.87 -10.63 -5.28
CA LYS A 17 -2.08 -10.79 -4.44
C LYS A 17 -2.38 -9.51 -3.66
N LEU A 18 -1.36 -8.89 -3.07
CA LEU A 18 -1.51 -7.61 -2.37
C LEU A 18 -2.04 -6.51 -3.30
N LYS A 19 -1.46 -6.36 -4.51
CA LYS A 19 -1.93 -5.38 -5.50
C LYS A 19 -3.40 -5.61 -5.85
N GLN A 20 -3.84 -6.85 -6.04
CA GLN A 20 -5.24 -7.17 -6.30
C GLN A 20 -6.16 -6.75 -5.14
N LYS A 21 -5.76 -7.00 -3.89
CA LYS A 21 -6.48 -6.54 -2.70
C LYS A 21 -6.60 -5.01 -2.69
N ILE A 22 -5.49 -4.30 -2.87
CA ILE A 22 -5.47 -2.82 -2.89
C ILE A 22 -6.36 -2.27 -4.01
N LEU A 23 -6.29 -2.82 -5.22
CA LEU A 23 -7.16 -2.42 -6.34
C LEU A 23 -8.65 -2.62 -6.02
N SER A 24 -9.00 -3.70 -5.33
CA SER A 24 -10.37 -3.93 -4.86
C SER A 24 -10.80 -2.86 -3.85
N GLU A 25 -9.97 -2.56 -2.85
CA GLU A 25 -10.23 -1.49 -1.86
C GLU A 25 -10.39 -0.11 -2.54
N ILE A 26 -9.57 0.20 -3.55
CA ILE A 26 -9.65 1.43 -4.34
C ILE A 26 -11.01 1.50 -5.04
N ASN A 27 -11.41 0.45 -5.75
CA ASN A 27 -12.67 0.43 -6.50
C ASN A 27 -13.89 0.57 -5.58
N VAL A 28 -13.89 -0.10 -4.42
CA VAL A 28 -14.94 0.06 -3.40
C VAL A 28 -15.04 1.51 -2.95
N SER A 29 -13.90 2.14 -2.65
CA SER A 29 -13.85 3.52 -2.17
C SER A 29 -14.29 4.52 -3.25
N LEU A 30 -13.83 4.38 -4.49
CA LEU A 30 -14.23 5.23 -5.61
C LEU A 30 -15.72 5.13 -5.91
N ASN A 31 -16.29 3.91 -5.90
CA ASN A 31 -17.73 3.72 -6.09
C ASN A 31 -18.55 4.40 -4.98
N ARG A 32 -18.10 4.30 -3.72
CA ARG A 32 -18.72 4.98 -2.60
C ARG A 32 -18.69 6.50 -2.78
N TYR A 33 -17.53 7.07 -3.12
CA TYR A 33 -17.36 8.52 -3.30
C TYR A 33 -18.17 9.05 -4.48
N ARG A 34 -18.18 8.32 -5.59
CA ARG A 34 -19.04 8.61 -6.74
C ARG A 34 -20.50 8.73 -6.32
N ASN A 35 -21.03 7.76 -5.57
CA ASN A 35 -22.40 7.79 -5.10
C ASN A 35 -22.71 8.96 -4.15
N MET A 36 -21.75 9.34 -3.29
CA MET A 36 -21.92 10.50 -2.40
C MET A 36 -21.96 11.82 -3.17
N ILE A 37 -21.05 11.99 -4.14
CA ILE A 37 -21.00 13.18 -5.00
C ILE A 37 -22.31 13.32 -5.80
N PHE A 38 -22.81 12.24 -6.39
CA PHE A 38 -24.06 12.30 -7.17
C PHE A 38 -25.30 12.60 -6.33
N LYS A 39 -25.34 12.13 -5.08
CA LYS A 39 -26.50 12.36 -4.20
C LYS A 39 -26.58 13.80 -3.71
N ASN A 40 -25.43 14.41 -3.39
CA ASN A 40 -25.39 15.73 -2.74
C ASN A 40 -24.34 16.65 -3.39
N PRO A 41 -24.44 16.99 -4.69
CA PRO A 41 -23.39 17.70 -5.43
C PRO A 41 -23.03 19.10 -4.89
N ASN A 42 -23.94 19.73 -4.15
CA ASN A 42 -23.75 21.06 -3.56
C ASN A 42 -23.25 21.02 -2.11
N ASP A 43 -23.01 19.83 -1.55
CA ASP A 43 -22.46 19.68 -0.21
C ASP A 43 -20.97 20.04 -0.23
N LYS A 44 -20.52 20.78 0.79
CA LYS A 44 -19.10 21.07 1.03
C LYS A 44 -18.26 19.79 1.14
N SER A 45 -18.89 18.66 1.53
CA SER A 45 -18.25 17.34 1.54
C SER A 45 -17.89 16.82 0.13
N CYS A 46 -18.46 17.36 -0.95
CA CYS A 46 -18.11 16.96 -2.31
C CYS A 46 -16.65 17.25 -2.65
N GLU A 47 -16.11 18.41 -2.23
CA GLU A 47 -14.70 18.74 -2.48
C GLU A 47 -13.78 17.69 -1.85
N PHE A 48 -14.09 17.27 -0.62
CA PHE A 48 -13.39 16.20 0.08
C PHE A 48 -13.41 14.90 -0.74
N PHE A 49 -14.59 14.43 -1.18
CA PHE A 49 -14.68 13.20 -1.96
C PHE A 49 -14.00 13.28 -3.33
N ILE A 50 -13.99 14.46 -3.95
CA ILE A 50 -13.27 14.70 -5.21
C ILE A 50 -11.77 14.57 -4.98
N LYS A 51 -11.20 15.25 -3.98
CA LYS A 51 -9.77 15.17 -3.63
C LYS A 51 -9.35 13.73 -3.31
N GLN A 52 -10.12 13.05 -2.47
CA GLN A 52 -9.90 11.63 -2.14
C GLN A 52 -9.92 10.76 -3.41
N SER A 53 -10.85 11.00 -4.33
CA SER A 53 -10.95 10.25 -5.59
C SER A 53 -9.72 10.47 -6.48
N PHE A 54 -9.23 11.71 -6.61
CA PHE A 54 -8.01 12.00 -7.36
C PHE A 54 -6.79 11.25 -6.80
N VAL A 55 -6.63 11.29 -5.48
CA VAL A 55 -5.56 10.57 -4.78
C VAL A 55 -5.64 9.06 -5.02
N LEU A 56 -6.84 8.48 -4.96
CA LEU A 56 -7.04 7.06 -5.23
C LEU A 56 -6.73 6.68 -6.68
N LEU A 57 -7.02 7.55 -7.64
CA LEU A 57 -6.64 7.33 -9.04
C LEU A 57 -5.12 7.34 -9.21
N LYS A 58 -4.40 8.23 -8.50
CA LYS A 58 -2.94 8.23 -8.49
C LYS A 58 -2.33 7.03 -7.79
N LEU A 59 -2.91 6.58 -6.68
CA LEU A 59 -2.53 5.31 -6.07
C LEU A 59 -2.75 4.14 -7.03
N LYS A 60 -3.88 4.12 -7.74
CA LYS A 60 -4.18 3.08 -8.72
C LYS A 60 -3.11 3.00 -9.81
N GLU A 61 -2.71 4.13 -10.39
CA GLU A 61 -1.62 4.21 -11.37
C GLU A 61 -0.32 3.57 -10.83
N TYR A 62 0.06 3.90 -9.58
CA TYR A 62 1.23 3.32 -8.93
C TYR A 62 1.08 1.81 -8.68
N ILE A 63 -0.09 1.33 -8.24
CA ILE A 63 -0.34 -0.09 -7.97
C ILE A 63 -0.34 -0.92 -9.27
N GLU A 64 -0.87 -0.37 -10.36
CA GLU A 64 -0.88 -1.00 -11.68
C GLU A 64 0.52 -1.03 -12.33
N TYR A 65 1.44 -0.18 -11.89
CA TYR A 65 2.82 -0.21 -12.34
C TYR A 65 3.48 -1.56 -12.04
N LYS A 66 4.12 -2.15 -13.06
CA LYS A 66 4.69 -3.51 -12.99
C LYS A 66 5.67 -3.68 -11.82
N TYR A 67 6.50 -2.68 -11.55
CA TYR A 67 7.60 -2.78 -10.59
C TYR A 67 7.31 -2.16 -9.22
N SER A 68 6.10 -1.65 -8.95
CA SER A 68 5.78 -1.20 -7.59
C SER A 68 5.85 -2.34 -6.59
N PHE A 69 6.41 -2.03 -5.41
CA PHE A 69 6.73 -2.95 -4.31
C PHE A 69 7.91 -3.92 -4.53
N MET A 70 8.64 -3.75 -5.64
CA MET A 70 9.76 -4.61 -6.02
C MET A 70 11.10 -3.87 -6.07
N ASP A 71 11.15 -2.59 -5.69
CA ASP A 71 12.41 -1.85 -5.59
C ASP A 71 13.35 -2.47 -4.55
N TYR A 72 14.66 -2.35 -4.76
CA TYR A 72 15.67 -2.95 -3.88
C TYR A 72 16.83 -1.99 -3.61
N GLN A 73 17.36 -2.09 -2.40
CA GLN A 73 18.50 -1.32 -1.92
C GLN A 73 19.83 -2.00 -2.26
N TYR A 74 19.83 -3.34 -2.33
CA TYR A 74 21.02 -4.13 -2.57
C TYR A 74 20.67 -5.44 -3.27
N ARG A 75 21.50 -5.86 -4.23
CA ARG A 75 21.36 -7.13 -4.95
C ARG A 75 22.73 -7.73 -5.26
N ASN A 76 22.93 -8.99 -4.90
CA ASN A 76 24.16 -9.75 -5.14
C ASN A 76 23.79 -11.14 -5.66
N ILE A 77 24.03 -11.36 -6.96
CA ILE A 77 23.66 -12.59 -7.66
C ILE A 77 24.52 -13.76 -7.19
N ASP A 78 25.83 -13.56 -7.02
CA ASP A 78 26.77 -14.63 -6.65
C ASP A 78 26.47 -15.22 -5.26
N ARG A 79 25.92 -14.40 -4.38
CA ARG A 79 25.56 -14.79 -3.02
C ARG A 79 24.08 -15.15 -2.87
N ASP A 80 23.29 -15.04 -3.94
CA ASP A 80 21.84 -15.22 -3.92
C ASP A 80 21.15 -14.33 -2.86
N ILE A 81 21.52 -13.05 -2.80
CA ILE A 81 21.02 -12.09 -1.80
C ILE A 81 20.38 -10.89 -2.47
N ILE A 82 19.21 -10.51 -1.98
CA ILE A 82 18.53 -9.26 -2.29
C ILE A 82 17.98 -8.62 -1.01
N ILE A 83 18.05 -7.29 -0.95
CA ILE A 83 17.44 -6.48 0.11
C ILE A 83 16.44 -5.56 -0.56
N TYR A 84 15.17 -5.93 -0.51
CA TYR A 84 14.10 -5.10 -1.04
C TYR A 84 13.89 -3.85 -0.17
N THR A 85 13.43 -2.77 -0.81
CA THR A 85 13.11 -1.50 -0.15
C THR A 85 11.96 -1.69 0.86
N ILE A 86 10.98 -2.51 0.50
CA ILE A 86 9.86 -2.89 1.36
C ILE A 86 10.12 -4.27 1.93
N SER A 87 9.98 -4.43 3.25
CA SER A 87 10.24 -5.71 3.91
C SER A 87 9.14 -6.73 3.65
N ASP A 88 9.47 -8.03 3.72
CA ASP A 88 8.44 -9.09 3.68
C ASP A 88 7.40 -8.92 4.80
N LYS A 89 7.83 -8.42 5.97
CA LYS A 89 6.95 -8.12 7.09
C LYS A 89 5.89 -7.08 6.73
N ASP A 90 6.29 -5.98 6.09
CA ASP A 90 5.34 -4.96 5.63
C ASP A 90 4.32 -5.53 4.65
N LEU A 91 4.78 -6.32 3.67
CA LEU A 91 3.89 -7.00 2.74
C LEU A 91 2.89 -7.91 3.48
N ASN A 92 3.32 -8.61 4.53
CA ASN A 92 2.45 -9.47 5.31
C ASN A 92 1.41 -8.69 6.13
N ILE A 93 1.80 -7.55 6.72
CA ILE A 93 0.89 -6.64 7.44
C ILE A 93 -0.18 -6.13 6.46
N TRP A 94 0.24 -5.61 5.32
CA TRP A 94 -0.69 -5.02 4.34
C TRP A 94 -1.63 -6.04 3.69
N SER A 95 -1.21 -7.32 3.70
CA SER A 95 -1.99 -8.44 3.18
C SER A 95 -3.04 -8.97 4.16
N GLN A 96 -3.04 -8.54 5.44
CA GLN A 96 -4.07 -8.97 6.39
C GLN A 96 -5.45 -8.47 5.95
N GLU A 97 -6.48 -9.32 6.14
CA GLU A 97 -7.86 -8.98 5.77
C GLU A 97 -8.39 -7.76 6.55
N ASP A 98 -7.99 -7.61 7.81
CA ASP A 98 -8.42 -6.51 8.67
C ASP A 98 -7.57 -5.23 8.54
N TYR A 99 -6.54 -5.25 7.67
CA TYR A 99 -5.74 -4.08 7.36
C TYR A 99 -6.26 -3.40 6.09
N SER A 100 -6.66 -2.13 6.16
CA SER A 100 -7.01 -1.35 4.96
C SER A 100 -5.85 -0.46 4.53
N PHE A 101 -5.18 -0.87 3.46
CA PHE A 101 -4.10 -0.10 2.84
C PHE A 101 -4.61 1.23 2.31
N VAL A 102 -5.78 1.21 1.66
CA VAL A 102 -6.38 2.41 1.08
C VAL A 102 -6.73 3.42 2.16
N THR A 103 -7.33 2.99 3.27
CA THR A 103 -7.69 3.90 4.36
C THR A 103 -6.45 4.56 4.96
N ARG A 104 -5.40 3.78 5.23
CA ARG A 104 -4.13 4.31 5.73
C ARG A 104 -3.52 5.31 4.75
N PHE A 105 -3.48 4.99 3.46
CA PHE A 105 -2.96 5.89 2.43
C PHE A 105 -3.74 7.20 2.34
N LEU A 106 -5.06 7.16 2.44
CA LEU A 106 -5.88 8.37 2.43
C LEU A 106 -5.60 9.26 3.64
N VAL A 107 -5.42 8.69 4.84
CA VAL A 107 -5.03 9.43 6.05
C VAL A 107 -3.69 10.15 5.84
N GLU A 108 -2.69 9.47 5.27
CA GLU A 108 -1.40 10.10 5.00
C GLU A 108 -1.49 11.16 3.88
N SER A 109 -2.35 10.95 2.88
CA SER A 109 -2.58 11.95 1.83
C SER A 109 -3.20 13.24 2.35
N GLU A 110 -4.09 13.15 3.34
CA GLU A 110 -4.74 14.32 3.94
C GLU A 110 -3.73 15.18 4.73
N ARG A 111 -2.72 14.55 5.36
CA ARG A 111 -1.67 15.26 6.10
C ARG A 111 -0.78 16.14 5.23
N ILE A 112 -0.77 15.90 3.92
CA ILE A 112 0.04 16.64 2.94
C ILE A 112 -0.82 17.38 1.92
N ASP A 113 -2.08 17.66 2.27
CA ASP A 113 -3.05 18.35 1.41
C ASP A 113 -3.18 17.72 0.00
N TYR A 114 -3.18 16.39 -0.04
CA TYR A 114 -3.44 15.58 -1.23
C TYR A 114 -2.39 15.67 -2.35
N ASP A 115 -1.24 16.34 -2.14
CA ASP A 115 -0.08 16.25 -3.05
C ASP A 115 0.71 14.95 -2.80
N VAL A 116 0.19 13.85 -3.35
CA VAL A 116 0.73 12.51 -3.10
C VAL A 116 1.99 12.14 -3.88
N SER A 117 2.61 13.09 -4.59
CA SER A 117 3.83 12.86 -5.37
C SER A 117 4.96 12.26 -4.52
N GLN A 118 5.05 12.65 -3.25
CA GLN A 118 6.06 12.16 -2.29
C GLN A 118 5.70 10.81 -1.66
N LEU A 119 4.43 10.39 -1.71
CA LEU A 119 3.96 9.14 -1.09
C LEU A 119 4.05 7.94 -2.06
N LEU A 120 3.96 8.19 -3.37
CA LEU A 120 3.81 7.14 -4.38
C LEU A 120 5.16 6.56 -4.84
N ASN A 121 5.93 6.01 -3.89
CA ASN A 121 7.19 5.32 -4.17
C ASN A 121 7.52 4.28 -3.09
N ASP A 122 8.30 3.27 -3.48
CA ASP A 122 8.67 2.15 -2.60
C ASP A 122 9.45 2.60 -1.35
N LYS A 123 10.21 3.71 -1.41
CA LYS A 123 10.94 4.22 -0.24
C LYS A 123 9.98 4.72 0.83
N TYR A 124 9.00 5.54 0.44
CA TYR A 124 7.97 5.99 1.37
C TYR A 124 7.22 4.80 1.99
N PHE A 125 6.78 3.86 1.15
CA PHE A 125 6.07 2.68 1.63
C PHE A 125 6.93 1.80 2.55
N GLY A 126 8.21 1.61 2.23
CA GLY A 126 9.12 0.75 3.02
C GLY A 126 9.64 1.36 4.31
N TYR A 127 9.64 2.70 4.44
CA TYR A 127 10.24 3.37 5.60
C TYR A 127 9.27 4.17 6.46
N SER A 128 8.12 4.58 5.93
CA SER A 128 7.28 5.59 6.58
C SER A 128 5.78 5.28 6.60
N PHE A 129 5.33 4.32 5.78
CA PHE A 129 3.89 4.05 5.66
C PHE A 129 3.30 3.22 6.81
N THR A 130 3.95 2.10 7.14
CA THR A 130 3.52 1.20 8.22
C THR A 130 3.79 1.84 9.58
N ASP A 131 2.76 1.98 10.42
CA ASP A 131 2.93 2.48 11.78
C ASP A 131 3.64 1.45 12.67
N ILE A 132 4.47 1.90 13.60
CA ILE A 132 5.14 1.01 14.55
C ILE A 132 4.13 0.20 15.37
N SER A 133 2.97 0.77 15.66
CA SER A 133 1.87 0.13 16.38
C SER A 133 1.31 -1.05 15.58
N GLU A 134 1.17 -0.91 14.26
CA GLU A 134 0.70 -1.98 13.36
C GLU A 134 1.70 -3.12 13.32
N SER A 135 3.00 -2.81 13.22
CA SER A 135 4.08 -3.79 13.31
C SER A 135 4.05 -4.56 14.64
N ILE A 136 3.87 -3.88 15.78
CA ILE A 136 3.77 -4.53 17.10
C ILE A 136 2.52 -5.41 17.20
N LEU A 137 1.37 -4.94 16.67
CA LEU A 137 0.13 -5.72 16.68
C LEU A 137 0.26 -6.98 15.82
N TYR A 138 0.91 -6.89 14.67
CA TYR A 138 1.21 -8.03 13.82
C TYR A 138 2.06 -9.07 14.54
N ASP A 139 3.16 -8.65 15.17
CA ASP A 139 4.04 -9.57 15.93
C ASP A 139 3.29 -10.27 17.06
N LYS A 140 2.42 -9.54 17.78
CA LYS A 140 1.57 -10.11 18.83
C LYS A 140 0.57 -11.13 18.29
N LYS A 141 0.01 -10.91 17.10
CA LYS A 141 -0.89 -11.87 16.45
C LYS A 141 -0.12 -13.15 16.10
N GLN A 142 1.05 -13.03 15.48
CA GLN A 142 1.88 -14.18 15.10
C GLN A 142 2.27 -15.03 16.32
N ASN A 143 2.70 -14.40 17.41
CA ASN A 143 3.09 -15.09 18.66
C ASN A 143 1.94 -15.77 19.41
N LYS A 144 0.68 -15.45 19.10
CA LYS A 144 -0.50 -16.14 19.67
C LYS A 144 -0.92 -17.37 18.85
N THR A 145 -0.44 -17.46 17.62
CA THR A 145 -0.70 -18.56 16.67
C THR A 145 0.44 -19.56 16.59
N ALA A 146 1.57 -19.30 17.26
CA ALA A 146 2.69 -20.21 17.46
C ALA A 146 2.50 -21.02 18.74
#